data_AF-A0A968U4D6-F1
#
_entry.id   AF-A0A968U4D6-F1
#
_cell.length_a   1.000
_cell.length_b   1.000
_cell.length_c   1.000
_cell.angle_alpha   90.00
_cell.angle_beta   90.00
_cell.angle_gamma   90.00
#
_symmetry.space_group_name_H-M   'P 1'
#
loop_
_entity.id
_entity.type
_entity.pdbx_description
1 polymer ?
#
loop_
_entity_poly.entity_id
_entity_poly.type
_entity_poly.pdbx_seq_one_letter_code
_entity_poly.pdbx_strand_id
1 'polypeptide(L)'
;FLVLSLVFLTVFSPFGEELLYRGIVTNGLLRYGSFVSVVGSTVIFALMHGINTVFPAAVVAGLATAEIFRRSGSIWPGLVIHFVFNLPSFLIMIFVGTG
;
A
#
# COMPACT_ATOMS: atom_id res chain seq x y z
N PHE A 1 -6.89 -15.31 18.78
CA PHE A 1 -6.40 -13.93 18.68
C PHE A 1 -5.47 -13.76 17.46
N LEU A 2 -4.41 -14.57 17.33
CA LEU A 2 -3.43 -14.51 16.22
C LEU A 2 -4.06 -14.46 14.81
N VAL A 3 -4.99 -15.37 14.49
CA VAL A 3 -5.65 -15.42 13.17
C VAL A 3 -6.40 -14.13 12.85
N LEU A 4 -7.10 -13.55 13.83
CA LEU A 4 -7.86 -12.31 13.66
C LEU A 4 -6.92 -11.12 13.42
N SER A 5 -5.82 -11.04 14.17
CA SER A 5 -4.79 -10.01 14.00
C SER A 5 -4.10 -10.12 12.64
N LEU A 6 -3.82 -11.33 12.17
CA LEU A 6 -3.23 -11.57 10.85
C LEU A 6 -4.17 -11.08 9.75
N VAL A 7 -5.45 -11.47 9.77
CA VAL A 7 -6.43 -11.01 8.79
C VAL A 7 -6.52 -9.47 8.77
N PHE A 8 -6.52 -8.82 9.93
CA PHE A 8 -6.56 -7.36 9.98
C PHE A 8 -5.33 -6.70 9.36
N LEU A 9 -4.14 -7.16 9.72
CA LEU A 9 -2.88 -6.58 9.25
C LEU A 9 -2.60 -6.86 7.78
N THR A 10 -3.02 -8.03 7.27
CA THR A 10 -2.68 -8.44 5.90
C THR A 10 -3.77 -8.16 4.89
N VAL A 11 -5.04 -8.06 5.30
CA VAL A 11 -6.19 -7.86 4.38
C VAL A 11 -6.80 -6.48 4.57
N PHE A 12 -7.20 -6.14 5.79
CA PHE A 12 -7.94 -4.89 6.03
C PHE A 12 -7.05 -3.65 6.01
N SER A 13 -5.83 -3.72 6.55
CA SER A 13 -4.89 -2.59 6.50
C SER A 13 -4.55 -2.21 5.07
N PRO A 14 -4.08 -3.12 4.20
CA PRO A 14 -3.72 -2.75 2.83
C PRO A 14 -4.93 -2.30 2.00
N PHE A 15 -6.10 -2.86 2.26
CA PHE A 15 -7.34 -2.41 1.63
C PHE A 15 -7.68 -0.97 2.01
N GLY A 16 -7.57 -0.63 3.29
CA GLY A 16 -7.78 0.75 3.78
C GLY A 16 -6.74 1.72 3.23
N GLU A 17 -5.48 1.31 3.14
CA GLU A 17 -4.41 2.09 2.53
C GLU A 17 -4.72 2.39 1.07
N GLU A 18 -5.04 1.39 0.26
CA GLU A 18 -5.33 1.61 -1.17
C GLU A 18 -6.59 2.46 -1.39
N LEU A 19 -7.63 2.30 -0.57
CA LEU A 19 -8.79 3.20 -0.59
C LEU A 19 -8.41 4.66 -0.31
N LEU A 20 -7.61 4.89 0.73
CA LEU A 20 -7.20 6.24 1.12
C LEU A 20 -6.23 6.83 0.10
N TYR A 21 -5.11 6.17 -0.16
CA TYR A 21 -4.03 6.75 -0.95
C TYR A 21 -4.31 6.72 -2.46
N ARG A 22 -5.01 5.71 -2.98
CA ARG A 22 -5.40 5.68 -4.40
C ARG A 22 -6.77 6.28 -4.63
N GLY A 23 -7.78 5.74 -3.96
CA GLY A 23 -9.17 6.17 -4.14
C GLY A 23 -9.39 7.65 -3.82
N ILE A 24 -8.71 8.18 -2.80
CA ILE A 24 -8.89 9.57 -2.36
C ILE A 24 -7.69 10.45 -2.76
N VAL A 25 -6.48 10.16 -2.29
CA VAL A 25 -5.33 11.08 -2.47
C VAL A 25 -4.87 11.14 -3.92
N THR A 26 -4.55 10.01 -4.54
CA THR A 26 -4.08 9.95 -5.94
C THR A 26 -5.15 10.52 -6.86
N ASN A 27 -6.38 10.02 -6.75
CA ASN A 27 -7.52 10.49 -7.52
C ASN A 27 -7.77 12.00 -7.35
N GLY A 28 -7.76 12.50 -6.11
CA GLY A 28 -7.96 13.91 -5.81
C GLY A 28 -6.86 14.81 -6.38
N LEU A 29 -5.61 14.32 -6.41
CA LEU A 29 -4.48 15.07 -6.98
C LEU A 29 -4.44 15.03 -8.52
N LEU A 30 -5.20 14.15 -9.20
CA LEU A 30 -5.22 14.11 -10.68
C LEU A 30 -5.68 15.44 -11.30
N ARG A 31 -6.48 16.23 -10.58
CA ARG A 31 -6.88 17.58 -11.00
C ARG A 31 -5.72 18.56 -11.18
N TYR A 32 -4.55 18.25 -10.60
CA TYR A 32 -3.32 19.04 -10.73
C TYR A 32 -2.31 18.41 -11.69
N GLY A 33 -2.71 17.36 -12.42
CA GLY A 33 -1.87 16.67 -13.39
C GLY A 33 -1.29 15.35 -12.89
N SER A 34 -0.90 14.50 -13.84
CA SER A 34 -0.43 13.14 -13.55
C SER A 34 0.84 13.10 -12.69
N PHE A 35 1.79 14.01 -12.94
CA PHE A 35 3.03 14.08 -12.17
C PHE A 35 2.77 14.41 -10.69
N VAL A 36 1.95 15.44 -10.42
CA VAL A 36 1.58 15.85 -9.07
C VAL A 36 0.80 14.74 -8.35
N SER A 37 -0.11 14.06 -9.06
CA SER A 37 -0.85 12.92 -8.51
C SER A 37 0.05 11.77 -8.10
N VAL A 38 0.93 11.31 -8.98
CA VAL A 38 1.79 10.15 -8.73
C VAL A 38 2.83 10.48 -7.66
N VAL A 39 3.59 11.56 -7.84
CA VAL A 39 4.68 11.91 -6.92
C VAL A 39 4.12 12.40 -5.58
N GLY A 40 3.10 13.27 -5.60
CA GLY A 40 2.51 13.82 -4.38
C GLY A 40 1.87 12.74 -3.51
N SER A 41 1.07 11.84 -4.09
CA SER A 41 0.47 10.74 -3.33
C SER A 41 1.51 9.76 -2.80
N THR A 42 2.57 9.49 -3.58
CA THR A 42 3.70 8.64 -3.15
C THR A 42 4.42 9.24 -1.96
N VAL A 43 4.72 10.54 -1.99
CA VAL A 43 5.41 11.22 -0.88
C VAL A 43 4.55 11.15 0.39
N ILE A 44 3.25 11.43 0.28
CA ILE A 44 2.32 11.33 1.41
C ILE A 44 2.30 9.90 1.96
N PHE A 45 2.14 8.90 1.09
CA PHE A 45 2.12 7.48 1.47
C PHE A 45 3.41 7.05 2.18
N ALA A 46 4.58 7.36 1.60
CA ALA A 46 5.87 6.95 2.14
C ALA A 46 6.17 7.65 3.48
N LEU A 47 5.82 8.93 3.63
CA LEU A 47 6.01 9.64 4.89
C LEU A 47 5.12 9.09 6.02
N MET A 48 3.90 8.63 5.70
CA MET A 48 3.02 7.99 6.68
C MET A 48 3.57 6.64 7.17
N HIS A 49 4.47 5.99 6.43
CA HIS A 49 5.21 4.81 6.88
C HIS A 49 6.43 5.14 7.73
N GLY A 50 6.77 6.43 7.86
CA GLY A 50 7.94 6.93 8.58
C GLY A 50 9.26 6.77 7.81
N ILE A 51 10.26 7.54 8.20
CA ILE A 51 11.61 7.48 7.61
C ILE A 51 12.40 6.38 8.34
N ASN A 52 12.23 5.15 7.89
CA ASN A 52 12.86 3.95 8.44
C ASN A 52 13.23 2.96 7.31
N THR A 53 13.55 1.72 7.65
CA THR A 53 13.92 0.66 6.69
C THR A 53 12.83 0.33 5.67
N VAL A 54 11.56 0.61 5.98
CA VAL A 54 10.40 0.40 5.09
C VAL A 54 10.26 1.57 4.10
N PHE A 55 10.78 2.76 4.42
CA PHE A 55 10.60 3.97 3.60
C PHE A 55 10.97 3.79 2.12
N PRO A 56 12.14 3.21 1.75
CA PRO A 56 12.49 3.03 0.34
C PRO A 56 11.50 2.10 -0.39
N ALA A 57 11.06 1.03 0.27
CA ALA A 57 10.06 0.12 -0.28
C ALA A 57 8.70 0.82 -0.43
N ALA A 58 8.31 1.66 0.53
CA ALA A 58 7.08 2.43 0.48
C ALA A 58 7.09 3.47 -0.66
N VAL A 59 8.23 4.10 -0.96
CA VAL A 59 8.37 5.00 -2.12
C VAL A 59 8.18 4.22 -3.43
N VAL A 60 8.85 3.06 -3.59
CA VAL A 60 8.74 2.26 -4.81
C VAL A 60 7.32 1.71 -5.01
N ALA A 61 6.73 1.13 -3.96
CA ALA A 61 5.35 0.67 -3.97
C ALA A 61 4.40 1.84 -4.25
N GLY A 62 4.64 2.99 -3.62
CA GLY A 62 3.89 4.22 -3.80
C GLY A 62 3.85 4.67 -5.26
N LEU A 63 5.00 4.74 -5.93
CA LEU A 63 5.08 5.11 -7.34
C LEU A 63 4.35 4.09 -8.23
N ALA A 64 4.58 2.80 -7.99
CA ALA A 64 3.98 1.74 -8.77
C ALA A 64 2.45 1.72 -8.65
N THR A 65 1.91 1.70 -7.42
CA THR A 65 0.45 1.61 -7.23
C THR A 65 -0.25 2.92 -7.63
N ALA A 66 0.40 4.09 -7.47
CA ALA A 66 -0.13 5.36 -7.97
C ALA A 66 -0.28 5.36 -9.49
N GLU A 67 0.76 4.93 -10.21
CA GLU A 67 0.78 4.92 -11.66
C GLU A 67 -0.19 3.88 -12.23
N ILE A 68 -0.28 2.71 -11.61
CA ILE A 68 -1.25 1.68 -12.00
C ILE A 68 -2.68 2.17 -11.75
N PHE A 69 -2.97 2.78 -10.60
CA PHE A 69 -4.28 3.34 -10.32
C PHE A 69 -4.63 4.43 -11.33
N ARG A 70 -3.71 5.34 -11.63
CA ARG A 70 -3.92 6.40 -12.62
C ARG A 70 -4.33 5.86 -13.99
N ARG A 71 -3.73 4.74 -14.42
CA ARG A 71 -4.02 4.12 -15.73
C ARG A 71 -5.27 3.24 -15.72
N SER A 72 -5.55 2.58 -14.61
CA SER A 72 -6.61 1.55 -14.52
C SER A 72 -7.91 2.05 -13.87
N GLY A 73 -7.85 3.12 -13.09
CA GLY A 73 -8.95 3.58 -12.23
C GLY A 73 -9.30 2.61 -11.10
N SER A 74 -8.46 1.59 -10.84
CA SER A 74 -8.78 0.47 -9.96
C SER A 74 -7.77 0.34 -8.83
N ILE A 75 -8.27 0.12 -7.61
CA ILE A 75 -7.44 -0.14 -6.43
C ILE A 75 -6.99 -1.61 -6.33
N TRP A 76 -7.67 -2.52 -7.04
CA TRP A 76 -7.43 -3.96 -6.96
C TRP A 76 -6.00 -4.37 -7.33
N PRO A 77 -5.36 -3.80 -8.39
CA PRO A 77 -3.97 -4.12 -8.69
C PRO A 77 -3.00 -3.76 -7.57
N GLY A 78 -3.21 -2.61 -6.91
CA GLY A 78 -2.39 -2.19 -5.77
C GLY A 78 -2.58 -3.14 -4.58
N LEU A 79 -3.83 -3.51 -4.29
CA LEU A 79 -4.13 -4.49 -3.25
C LEU A 79 -3.47 -5.85 -3.50
N VAL A 80 -3.44 -6.33 -4.75
CA VAL A 80 -2.72 -7.56 -5.12
C VAL A 80 -1.22 -7.43 -4.87
N ILE A 81 -0.61 -6.29 -5.21
CA ILE A 81 0.81 -6.02 -4.91
C ILE A 81 1.06 -6.11 -3.40
N HIS A 82 0.22 -5.48 -2.57
CA HIS A 82 0.35 -5.58 -1.12
C HIS A 82 0.25 -7.03 -0.62
N PHE A 83 -0.68 -7.83 -1.14
CA PHE A 83 -0.78 -9.25 -0.75
C PHE A 83 0.46 -10.05 -1.12
N VAL A 84 1.01 -9.84 -2.33
CA VAL A 84 2.23 -10.52 -2.78
C VAL A 84 3.44 -10.13 -1.93
N PHE A 85 3.57 -8.85 -1.58
CA PHE A 85 4.67 -8.38 -0.73
C PHE A 85 4.55 -8.84 0.73
N ASN A 86 3.33 -8.95 1.27
CA ASN A 86 3.10 -9.32 2.66
C ASN A 86 3.03 -10.83 2.89
N LEU A 87 2.91 -11.64 1.84
CA LEU A 87 2.84 -13.11 1.89
C LEU A 87 4.02 -13.75 2.66
N PRO A 88 5.28 -13.37 2.44
CA PRO A 88 6.41 -13.91 3.20
C PRO A 88 6.32 -13.59 4.69
N SER A 89 5.98 -12.35 5.04
CA SER A 89 5.81 -11.91 6.43
C SER A 89 4.70 -12.67 7.15
N PHE A 90 3.60 -12.95 6.44
CA PHE A 90 2.51 -13.78 6.94
C PHE A 90 2.96 -15.21 7.24
N LEU A 91 3.70 -15.85 6.32
CA LEU A 91 4.22 -17.20 6.52
C LEU A 91 5.18 -17.25 7.72
N ILE A 92 6.11 -16.30 7.83
CA ILE A 92 7.05 -16.21 8.96
C ILE A 92 6.30 -16.04 10.28
N MET A 93 5.30 -15.14 10.36
CA MET A 93 4.51 -14.95 11.58
C MET A 93 3.76 -16.20 12.01
N ILE A 94 3.26 -17.00 11.07
CA ILE A 94 2.64 -18.28 11.41
C ILE A 94 3.70 -19.24 11.97
N PHE A 95 4.79 -19.49 11.25
CA PHE A 95 5.78 -20.49 11.68
C PHE A 95 6.53 -20.11 12.97
N VAL A 96 6.79 -18.83 13.20
CA VAL A 96 7.51 -18.33 14.40
C VAL A 96 6.54 -18.08 15.55
N GLY A 97 5.31 -17.62 15.28
CA GLY A 97 4.30 -17.33 16.28
C GLY A 97 3.53 -18.55 16.81
N THR A 98 3.70 -19.73 16.18
CA THR A 98 3.20 -21.01 16.70
C THR A 98 4.27 -21.88 17.37
N GLY A 99 5.46 -21.32 17.62
CA GLY A 99 6.55 -21.96 18.38
C GLY A 99 6.45 -21.71 19.88
#